data_AF-A0A2E3ZQQ5-F1
#
_entry.id   AF-A0A2E3ZQQ5-F1
#
_cell.length_a   1.000
_cell.length_b   1.000
_cell.length_c   1.000
_cell.angle_alpha   90.00
_cell.angle_beta   90.00
_cell.angle_gamma   90.00
#
_symmetry.space_group_name_H-M   'P 1'
#
loop_
_entity.id
_entity.type
_entity.pdbx_description
1 polymer ?
#
loop_
_entity_poly.entity_id
_entity_poly.type
_entity_poly.pdbx_seq_one_letter_code
_entity_poly.pdbx_strand_id
1 'polypeptide(L)' 'MERDDHSCVIYARARGYKWHDTFAQGHQFSEEQYGSSIIFIIDPKVPDNRRVTPFVDLAEGAEFLTRKRNRTK' A
#
# COMPACT_ATOMS: atom_id res chain seq x y z
N MET A 1 12.26 7.92 -3.50
CA MET A 1 13.53 8.33 -2.88
C MET A 1 14.18 7.05 -2.36
N GLU A 2 15.20 6.55 -3.05
CA GLU A 2 15.95 5.35 -2.66
C GLU A 2 16.91 5.71 -1.51
N ARG A 3 17.07 4.84 -0.51
CA ARG A 3 18.01 5.03 0.60
C ARG A 3 19.37 4.44 0.26
N ASP A 4 20.43 4.89 0.95
CA ASP A 4 21.82 4.40 0.81
C ASP A 4 21.99 2.88 1.02
N ASP A 5 21.02 2.21 1.64
CA ASP A 5 21.00 0.75 1.85
C ASP A 5 20.30 -0.02 0.71
N HIS A 6 20.07 0.63 -0.43
CA HIS A 6 19.30 0.11 -1.57
C HIS A 6 17.85 -0.27 -1.23
N SER A 7 17.34 0.13 -0.05
CA SER A 7 15.95 -0.03 0.28
C SER A 7 15.12 1.08 -0.37
N CYS A 8 14.11 0.68 -1.15
CA CYS A 8 13.11 1.60 -1.66
C CYS A 8 11.97 1.67 -0.64
N VAL A 9 11.88 2.79 0.10
CA VAL A 9 10.79 2.97 1.06
C VAL A 9 9.57 3.56 0.37
N ILE A 10 8.70 2.68 -0.10
CA ILE A 10 7.35 3.08 -0.52
C ILE A 10 6.51 3.26 0.74
N TYR A 11 6.44 4.50 1.24
CA TYR A 11 5.50 4.86 2.29
C TYR A 11 4.09 5.02 1.70
N ALA A 12 3.32 3.95 1.60
CA ALA A 12 1.87 4.10 1.51
C ALA A 12 1.29 3.94 2.92
N ARG A 13 0.61 4.99 3.38
CA ARG A 13 -0.10 5.01 4.66
C ARG A 13 -1.58 4.86 4.34
N ALA A 14 -2.16 3.71 4.62
CA ALA A 14 -3.60 3.61 4.77
C ALA A 14 -3.91 4.17 6.17
N ARG A 15 -4.56 5.34 6.27
CA ARG A 15 -5.00 5.88 7.57
C ARG A 15 -6.34 5.23 7.97
N GLY A 16 -6.39 3.91 7.95
CA GLY A 16 -7.53 3.13 8.41
C GLY A 16 -7.28 2.58 9.82
N TYR A 17 -8.21 2.86 10.72
CA TYR A 17 -8.27 2.42 12.12
C TYR A 17 -7.30 3.08 13.10
N LYS A 18 -7.89 3.96 13.89
CA LYS A 18 -7.75 3.86 15.35
C LYS A 18 -9.07 4.28 16.01
N TRP A 19 -9.96 3.30 16.16
CA TRP A 19 -11.11 3.38 17.06
C TRP A 19 -10.71 3.67 18.53
N HIS A 20 -9.41 3.62 18.84
CA HIS A 20 -8.80 3.91 20.13
C HIS A 20 -7.63 4.92 20.04
N ASP A 21 -7.63 5.85 19.07
CA ASP A 21 -6.67 6.97 19.13
C ASP A 21 -7.16 8.05 20.09
N THR A 22 -6.81 7.93 21.36
CA THR A 22 -7.13 8.97 22.35
C THR A 22 -6.53 10.32 21.98
N PHE A 23 -5.40 10.34 21.24
CA PHE A 23 -4.80 11.58 20.75
C PHE A 23 -5.67 12.26 19.67
N ALA A 24 -6.19 11.49 18.71
CA ALA A 24 -7.04 12.04 17.65
C ALA A 24 -8.41 12.45 18.18
N GLN A 25 -9.00 11.66 19.10
CA GLN A 25 -10.26 11.98 19.78
C GLN A 25 -10.16 13.28 20.60
N GLY A 26 -9.06 13.48 21.32
CA GLY A 26 -8.83 14.70 22.12
C GLY A 26 -8.67 15.97 21.29
N HIS A 27 -8.24 15.86 20.02
CA HIS A 27 -8.00 16.99 19.13
C HIS A 27 -9.08 17.17 18.04
N GLN A 28 -10.19 16.41 18.13
CA GLN A 28 -11.34 16.49 17.21
C GLN A 28 -10.96 16.36 15.73
N PHE A 29 -9.90 15.61 15.41
CA PHE A 29 -9.60 15.31 14.02
C PHE A 29 -10.69 14.39 13.45
N SER A 30 -11.10 14.65 12.21
CA SER A 30 -12.10 13.83 11.53
C SER A 30 -11.68 12.36 11.54
N GLU A 31 -12.49 11.51 12.18
CA GLU A 31 -12.35 10.07 12.05
C GLU A 31 -12.73 9.69 10.61
N GLU A 32 -11.81 9.07 9.88
CA GLU A 32 -12.15 8.39 8.63
C GLU A 32 -13.10 7.24 8.97
N GLN A 33 -14.40 7.42 8.73
CA GLN A 33 -15.45 6.44 9.05
C GLN A 33 -15.30 5.11 8.29
N TYR A 34 -14.55 5.13 7.19
CA TYR A 34 -14.31 3.97 6.35
C TYR A 34 -12.83 3.65 6.39
N GLY A 35 -12.48 2.44 6.85
CA GLY A 35 -11.09 2.01 6.92
C GLY A 35 -10.46 2.03 5.53
N SER A 36 -9.40 2.81 5.36
CA SER A 36 -8.59 2.82 4.15
C SER A 36 -7.77 1.53 4.05
N SER A 37 -7.87 0.82 2.92
CA SER A 37 -7.07 -0.37 2.63
C SER A 37 -6.23 -0.14 1.37
N ILE A 38 -4.98 -0.59 1.39
CA ILE A 38 -4.05 -0.49 0.26
C ILE A 38 -3.48 -1.88 -0.04
N ILE A 39 -3.08 -2.13 -1.28
CA ILE A 39 -2.43 -3.38 -1.69
C ILE A 39 -1.05 -3.10 -2.30
N PHE A 40 -0.07 -3.90 -1.90
CA PHE A 40 1.26 -3.88 -2.51
C PHE A 40 1.50 -5.19 -3.23
N ILE A 41 1.90 -5.09 -4.50
CA ILE A 41 2.26 -6.26 -5.30
C ILE A 41 3.77 -6.33 -5.39
N ILE A 42 4.33 -7.45 -4.95
CA ILE A 42 5.77 -7.73 -4.97
C ILE A 42 6.04 -8.69 -6.14
N ASP A 43 6.77 -8.24 -7.16
CA ASP A 43 7.19 -9.06 -8.30
C ASP A 43 8.68 -9.41 -8.22
N PRO A 44 9.05 -10.63 -7.79
CA PRO A 44 10.44 -11.01 -7.62
C PRO A 44 11.21 -11.14 -8.95
N LYS A 45 10.55 -11.07 -10.11
CA LYS A 45 11.19 -11.21 -11.42
C LYS A 45 11.78 -9.90 -11.96
N VAL A 46 11.47 -8.75 -11.35
CA VAL A 46 11.99 -7.45 -11.76
C VAL A 46 13.10 -6.99 -10.80
N PRO A 47 14.00 -6.08 -11.25
CA PRO A 47 15.05 -5.52 -10.39
C PRO A 47 14.48 -4.90 -9.10
N ASP A 48 15.28 -4.92 -8.04
CA ASP A 48 14.86 -4.59 -6.67
C ASP A 48 14.22 -3.20 -6.54
N ASN A 49 14.73 -2.23 -7.28
CA ASN A 49 14.18 -0.86 -7.31
C ASN A 49 12.78 -0.74 -7.93
N ARG A 50 12.26 -1.80 -8.57
CA ARG A 50 10.93 -1.85 -9.20
C ARG A 50 10.06 -3.01 -8.70
N ARG A 51 10.52 -3.73 -7.69
CA ARG A 51 9.88 -4.97 -7.19
C ARG A 51 8.51 -4.71 -6.58
N VAL A 52 8.28 -3.54 -6.00
CA VAL A 52 7.05 -3.23 -5.26
C VAL A 52 6.19 -2.23 -6.06
N THR A 53 4.93 -2.60 -6.31
CA THR A 53 3.93 -1.71 -6.94
C THR A 53 2.75 -1.50 -5.98
N PRO A 54 2.55 -0.28 -5.45
CA PRO A 54 1.42 0.03 -4.57
C PRO A 54 0.15 0.37 -5.37
N PHE A 55 -1.02 0.02 -4.84
CA PHE A 55 -2.33 0.45 -5.33
C PHE A 55 -3.19 0.92 -4.16
N VAL A 56 -3.88 2.04 -4.37
CA VAL A 56 -4.87 2.58 -3.41
C VAL A 56 -6.23 1.92 -3.63
N ASP A 57 -6.56 1.57 -4.88
CA ASP A 57 -7.74 0.78 -5.21
C ASP A 57 -7.41 -0.72 -5.18
N LEU A 58 -8.13 -1.47 -4.34
CA LEU A 58 -7.97 -2.91 -4.21
C LEU A 58 -8.38 -3.66 -5.48
N ALA A 59 -9.41 -3.20 -6.19
CA ALA A 59 -9.89 -3.82 -7.41
C ALA A 59 -8.86 -3.70 -8.52
N GLU A 60 -8.28 -2.51 -8.68
CA GLU A 60 -7.19 -2.26 -9.65
C GLU A 60 -5.97 -3.14 -9.35
N GLY A 61 -5.55 -3.23 -8.09
CA GLY A 61 -4.45 -4.10 -7.68
C GLY A 61 -4.75 -5.58 -7.98
N ALA A 62 -5.95 -6.06 -7.68
CA ALA A 62 -6.35 -7.43 -7.96
C ALA A 62 -6.37 -7.75 -9.47
N GLU A 63 -6.83 -6.82 -10.30
CA GLU A 63 -6.80 -6.95 -11.76
C GLU A 63 -5.35 -7.01 -12.27
N PHE A 64 -4.50 -6.11 -11.78
CA PHE A 64 -3.08 -6.09 -12.13
C PHE A 64 -2.39 -7.42 -11.79
N LEU A 65 -2.66 -7.98 -10.61
CA LEU A 65 -2.13 -9.28 -10.18
C LEU A 65 -2.63 -10.40 -11.11
N THR A 66 -3.92 -10.39 -11.45
CA THR A 66 -4.54 -11.37 -12.35
C THR A 66 -3.88 -11.33 -13.74
N ARG A 67 -3.63 -10.15 -14.28
CA ARG A 67 -2.92 -9.96 -15.56
C ARG A 67 -1.49 -10.53 -15.50
N LYS A 68 -0.75 -10.33 -14.40
CA LYS A 68 0.59 -10.91 -14.25
C LYS A 68 0.57 -12.44 -14.18
N ARG A 69 -0.42 -13.03 -13.50
CA ARG A 69 -0.60 -14.49 -13.44
C ARG A 69 -0.79 -15.10 -14.83
N ASN A 70 -1.62 -14.47 -15.66
CA ASN A 70 -1.97 -15.00 -16.98
C ASN A 70 -0.82 -14.87 -18.01
N ARG A 71 0.16 -14.00 -17.78
CA ARG A 71 1.37 -13.86 -18.63
C ARG A 71 2.48 -14.87 -18.30
N THR A 72 2.30 -15.68 -17.27
CA THR A 72 3.28 -16.70 -16.84
C THR A 72 2.91 -18.11 -17.34
N LYS A 73 1.75 -18.26 -18.00
CA LYS A 73 1.43 -19.45 -18.79
C LYS A 73 1.82 -19.22 -20.24
#